data_AF-A0A523VTY0-F1
#
_entry.id   AF-A0A523VTY0-F1
#
_cell.length_a   1.000
_cell.length_b   1.000
_cell.length_c   1.000
_cell.angle_alpha   90.00
_cell.angle_beta   90.00
_cell.angle_gamma   90.00
#
_symmetry.space_group_name_H-M   'P 1'
#
loop_
_entity.id
_entity.type
_entity.pdbx_description
1 polymer ?
#
loop_
_entity_poly.entity_id
_entity_poly.type
_entity_poly.pdbx_seq_one_letter_code
_entity_poly.pdbx_strand_id
1 'polypeptide(L)'
;MGTDGFNMMVSNKEEIKRAIEYLRLHGQKTLTSMLAALLVWLFGILVFIPLADSLNWQTRVLVSVLFFFAFSVLIVQTLPGLKGLIDVSAYLLARRYGVAKGLGRENALAVFKHLLCIVCSLVFYGLYFPFLASFHPAVNGIALIVVLVLTFFLLLKVFSILSPKFLEWLAKS
;
A
#
# COMPACT_ATOMS: atom_id res chain seq x y z
N MET A 1 19.67 11.79 38.67
CA MET A 1 19.85 10.74 37.64
C MET A 1 18.54 10.38 36.92
N GLY A 2 17.67 11.36 36.61
CA GLY A 2 16.29 11.08 36.13
C GLY A 2 15.73 12.05 35.08
N THR A 3 16.52 13.00 34.59
CA THR A 3 16.09 14.03 33.64
C THR A 3 16.23 13.59 32.18
N ASP A 4 17.24 12.78 31.86
CA ASP A 4 17.55 12.46 30.46
C ASP A 4 16.57 11.45 29.85
N GLY A 5 16.11 10.46 30.64
CA GLY A 5 15.11 9.49 30.20
C GLY A 5 13.72 10.12 29.98
N PHE A 6 13.34 11.10 30.81
CA PHE A 6 12.06 11.81 30.69
C PHE A 6 12.05 12.74 29.48
N ASN A 7 13.15 13.47 29.26
CA ASN A 7 13.27 14.40 28.13
C ASN A 7 13.28 13.67 26.77
N MET A 8 13.91 12.49 26.71
CA MET A 8 13.92 11.63 25.53
C MET A 8 12.52 11.04 25.22
N MET A 9 11.73 10.72 26.26
CA MET A 9 10.37 10.19 26.11
C MET A 9 9.36 11.27 25.66
N VAL A 10 9.52 12.50 26.13
CA VAL A 10 8.70 13.67 25.76
C VAL A 10 9.03 14.12 24.34
N SER A 11 10.31 14.21 23.97
CA SER A 11 10.74 14.52 22.60
C SER A 11 10.17 13.55 21.57
N ASN A 12 10.24 12.24 21.85
CA ASN A 12 9.69 11.22 20.94
C ASN A 12 8.15 11.28 20.85
N LYS A 13 7.45 11.63 21.93
CA LYS A 13 5.99 11.85 21.89
C LYS A 13 5.62 13.08 21.06
N GLU A 14 6.38 14.16 21.16
CA GLU A 14 6.21 15.41 20.40
C GLU A 14 6.47 15.19 18.90
N GLU A 15 7.54 14.49 18.54
CA GLU A 15 7.83 14.14 17.15
C GLU A 15 6.74 13.25 16.54
N ILE A 16 6.23 12.29 17.30
CA ILE A 16 5.09 11.46 16.88
C ILE A 16 3.82 12.28 16.71
N LYS A 17 3.56 13.22 17.63
CA LYS A 17 2.41 14.13 17.51
C LYS A 17 2.53 14.97 16.24
N ARG A 18 3.71 15.55 15.99
CA ARG A 18 3.97 16.32 14.76
C ARG A 18 3.86 15.47 13.51
N ALA A 19 4.36 14.24 13.50
CA ALA A 19 4.20 13.32 12.38
C ALA A 19 2.74 12.94 12.15
N ILE A 20 1.95 12.73 13.22
CA ILE A 20 0.50 12.49 13.13
C ILE A 20 -0.24 13.74 12.66
N GLU A 21 0.15 14.93 13.10
CA GLU A 21 -0.42 16.22 12.67
C GLU A 21 -0.12 16.47 11.19
N TYR A 22 1.12 16.20 10.76
CA TYR A 22 1.55 16.29 9.36
C TYR A 22 0.82 15.26 8.49
N LEU A 23 0.67 14.03 9.00
CA LEU A 23 -0.11 12.97 8.36
C LEU A 23 -1.61 13.30 8.37
N ARG A 24 -2.13 14.05 9.34
CA ARG A 24 -3.51 14.54 9.31
C ARG A 24 -3.68 15.60 8.24
N LEU A 25 -2.79 16.59 8.19
CA LEU A 25 -2.84 17.68 7.22
C LEU A 25 -2.67 17.18 5.77
N HIS A 26 -1.65 16.35 5.53
CA HIS A 26 -1.40 15.77 4.20
C HIS A 26 -2.29 14.56 3.91
N GLY A 27 -2.58 13.75 4.92
CA GLY A 27 -3.40 12.56 4.79
C GLY A 27 -4.87 12.88 4.56
N GLN A 28 -5.42 13.99 5.06
CA GLN A 28 -6.80 14.35 4.73
C GLN A 28 -6.95 14.66 3.23
N LYS A 29 -6.03 15.46 2.66
CA LYS A 29 -6.00 15.73 1.21
C LYS A 29 -5.72 14.47 0.38
N THR A 30 -4.84 13.60 0.88
CA THR A 30 -4.51 12.32 0.24
C THR A 30 -5.69 11.35 0.29
N LEU A 31 -6.33 11.19 1.44
CA LEU A 31 -7.49 10.31 1.65
C LEU A 31 -8.68 10.79 0.82
N THR A 32 -8.92 12.10 0.72
CA THR A 32 -9.95 12.62 -0.18
C THR A 32 -9.60 12.32 -1.64
N SER A 33 -8.34 12.42 -2.04
CA SER A 33 -7.91 12.06 -3.41
C SER A 33 -8.00 10.55 -3.66
N MET A 34 -7.68 9.71 -2.67
CA MET A 34 -7.84 8.25 -2.74
C MET A 34 -9.31 7.85 -2.79
N LEU A 35 -10.16 8.50 -1.99
CA LEU A 35 -11.59 8.26 -1.98
C LEU A 35 -12.23 8.73 -3.29
N ALA A 36 -11.80 9.87 -3.82
CA ALA A 36 -12.21 10.34 -5.14
C ALA A 36 -11.75 9.38 -6.24
N ALA A 37 -10.51 8.89 -6.18
CA ALA A 37 -10.01 7.87 -7.11
C ALA A 37 -10.81 6.58 -7.03
N LEU A 38 -11.18 6.15 -5.82
CA LEU A 38 -11.99 4.96 -5.59
C LEU A 38 -13.43 5.17 -6.05
N LEU A 39 -14.01 6.36 -5.88
CA LEU A 39 -15.32 6.72 -6.42
C LEU A 39 -15.33 6.72 -7.95
N VAL A 40 -14.33 7.38 -8.57
CA VAL A 40 -14.17 7.41 -10.03
C VAL A 40 -13.98 6.00 -10.56
N TRP A 41 -13.19 5.18 -9.88
CA TRP A 41 -13.00 3.77 -10.20
C TRP A 41 -14.31 2.99 -10.12
N LEU A 42 -15.03 3.12 -9.00
CA LEU A 42 -16.27 2.40 -8.75
C LEU A 42 -17.36 2.79 -9.76
N PHE A 43 -17.49 4.09 -10.05
CA PHE A 43 -18.40 4.56 -11.08
C PHE A 43 -17.98 4.08 -12.48
N GLY A 44 -16.68 4.17 -12.78
CA GLY A 44 -16.12 3.71 -14.05
C GLY A 44 -16.48 2.25 -14.32
N ILE A 45 -16.16 1.35 -13.38
CA ILE A 45 -16.36 -0.08 -13.56
C ILE A 45 -17.82 -0.52 -13.47
N LEU A 46 -18.59 0.03 -12.52
CA LEU A 46 -19.90 -0.50 -12.17
C LEU A 46 -21.03 0.14 -12.97
N VAL A 47 -20.83 1.39 -13.42
CA VAL A 47 -21.84 2.15 -14.16
C VAL A 47 -21.39 2.34 -15.61
N PHE A 48 -20.23 2.94 -15.84
CA PHE A 48 -19.84 3.35 -17.20
C PHE A 48 -19.45 2.19 -18.12
N ILE A 49 -18.66 1.21 -17.65
CA ILE A 49 -18.28 0.04 -18.46
C ILE A 49 -19.51 -0.78 -18.91
N PRO A 50 -20.43 -1.21 -18.02
CA PRO A 50 -21.62 -1.95 -18.43
C PRO A 50 -22.61 -1.10 -19.24
N LEU A 51 -22.68 0.21 -18.96
CA LEU A 51 -23.51 1.10 -19.77
C LEU A 51 -22.94 1.27 -21.20
N ALA A 52 -21.63 1.39 -21.35
CA ALA A 52 -20.97 1.48 -22.65
C ALA A 52 -21.08 0.17 -23.45
N ASP A 53 -21.10 -0.97 -22.75
CA ASP A 53 -21.34 -2.28 -23.36
C ASP A 53 -22.73 -2.38 -24.03
N SER A 54 -23.75 -1.79 -23.41
CA SER A 54 -25.10 -1.79 -23.97
C SER A 54 -25.24 -1.01 -25.29
N LEU A 55 -24.25 -0.17 -25.63
CA LEU A 55 -24.27 0.69 -26.81
C LEU A 55 -23.47 0.10 -27.97
N ASN A 56 -22.17 -0.12 -27.78
CA ASN A 56 -21.29 -0.63 -28.85
C ASN A 56 -19.90 -1.03 -28.32
N TRP A 57 -19.29 -2.04 -28.96
CA TRP A 57 -17.94 -2.52 -28.63
C TRP A 57 -16.86 -1.41 -28.65
N GLN A 58 -16.89 -0.54 -29.67
CA GLN A 58 -15.94 0.57 -29.80
C GLN A 58 -16.05 1.57 -28.64
N THR A 59 -17.28 1.88 -28.23
CA THR A 59 -17.57 2.77 -27.09
C THR A 59 -17.07 2.19 -25.80
N ARG A 60 -17.26 0.87 -25.57
CA ARG A 60 -16.73 0.15 -24.40
C ARG A 60 -15.21 0.32 -24.27
N VAL A 61 -14.46 0.13 -25.36
CA VAL A 61 -12.99 0.27 -25.33
C VAL A 61 -12.58 1.72 -25.05
N LEU A 62 -13.19 2.70 -25.73
CA LEU A 62 -12.91 4.14 -25.54
C LEU A 62 -13.15 4.59 -24.09
N VAL A 63 -14.28 4.20 -23.52
CA VAL A 63 -14.63 4.49 -22.12
C VAL A 63 -13.63 3.82 -21.17
N SER A 64 -13.27 2.56 -21.42
CA SER A 64 -12.27 1.85 -20.61
C SER A 64 -10.89 2.53 -20.65
N VAL A 65 -10.43 3.02 -21.81
CA VAL A 65 -9.19 3.82 -21.95
C VAL A 65 -9.29 5.12 -21.17
N LEU A 66 -10.39 5.85 -21.30
CA LEU A 66 -10.59 7.14 -20.64
C LEU A 66 -10.52 6.98 -19.11
N PHE A 67 -11.25 6.01 -18.57
CA PHE A 67 -11.25 5.72 -17.14
C PHE A 67 -9.92 5.15 -16.67
N PHE A 68 -9.24 4.31 -17.48
CA PHE A 68 -7.89 3.85 -17.19
C PHE A 68 -6.91 5.02 -17.07
N PHE A 69 -6.96 5.98 -17.99
CA PHE A 69 -6.08 7.15 -17.96
C PHE A 69 -6.38 8.05 -16.76
N ALA A 70 -7.66 8.38 -16.53
CA ALA A 70 -8.09 9.17 -15.38
C ALA A 70 -7.69 8.50 -14.05
N PHE A 71 -7.91 7.19 -13.94
CA PHE A 71 -7.51 6.41 -12.77
C PHE A 71 -5.99 6.40 -12.61
N SER A 72 -5.23 6.16 -13.69
CA SER A 72 -3.77 6.16 -13.64
C SER A 72 -3.20 7.49 -13.15
N VAL A 73 -3.74 8.63 -13.59
CA VAL A 73 -3.35 9.96 -13.09
C VAL A 73 -3.63 10.08 -11.59
N LEU A 74 -4.81 9.64 -11.13
CA LEU A 74 -5.16 9.66 -9.70
C LEU A 74 -4.28 8.74 -8.85
N ILE A 75 -3.86 7.59 -9.39
CA ILE A 75 -2.91 6.68 -8.72
C ILE A 75 -1.53 7.31 -8.61
N VAL A 76 -1.02 7.94 -9.67
CA VAL A 76 0.26 8.67 -9.63
C VAL A 76 0.21 9.79 -8.60
N GLN A 77 -0.92 10.48 -8.46
CA GLN A 77 -1.09 11.53 -7.46
C GLN A 77 -1.17 11.00 -6.02
N THR A 78 -1.71 9.80 -5.82
CA THR A 78 -1.87 9.19 -4.48
C THR A 78 -0.68 8.34 -4.03
N LEU A 79 0.19 7.93 -4.96
CA LEU A 79 1.44 7.20 -4.70
C LEU A 79 2.34 7.80 -3.59
N PRO A 80 2.71 9.10 -3.61
CA PRO A 80 3.54 9.68 -2.56
C PRO A 80 2.83 9.70 -1.19
N GLY A 81 1.52 9.96 -1.18
CA GLY A 81 0.73 9.96 0.04
C GLY A 81 0.55 8.56 0.65
N LEU A 82 0.35 7.54 -0.19
CA LEU A 82 0.27 6.15 0.25
C LEU A 82 1.62 5.68 0.81
N LYS A 83 2.73 6.03 0.16
CA LYS A 83 4.07 5.71 0.67
C LYS A 83 4.30 6.32 2.06
N GLY A 84 3.86 7.55 2.28
CA GLY A 84 3.89 8.20 3.59
C GLY A 84 3.00 7.50 4.62
N LEU A 85 1.79 7.08 4.24
CA LEU A 85 0.90 6.30 5.11
C LEU A 85 1.50 4.96 5.50
N ILE A 86 2.11 4.23 4.56
CA ILE A 86 2.75 2.94 4.84
C ILE A 86 3.90 3.13 5.82
N ASP A 87 4.70 4.18 5.68
CA ASP A 87 5.85 4.44 6.56
C ASP A 87 5.40 4.77 7.99
N VAL A 88 4.39 5.64 8.14
CA VAL A 88 3.84 5.98 9.46
C VAL A 88 3.09 4.80 10.09
N SER A 89 2.35 4.03 9.29
CA SER A 89 1.67 2.81 9.75
C SER A 89 2.67 1.76 10.20
N ALA A 90 3.74 1.53 9.45
CA ALA A 90 4.82 0.62 9.81
C ALA A 90 5.53 1.09 11.09
N TYR A 91 5.77 2.39 11.26
CA TYR A 91 6.34 2.96 12.48
C TYR A 91 5.44 2.76 13.70
N LEU A 92 4.13 3.02 13.55
CA LEU A 92 3.14 2.84 14.63
C LEU A 92 2.97 1.36 15.02
N LEU A 93 2.90 0.45 14.05
CA LEU A 93 2.82 -0.99 14.32
C LEU A 93 4.11 -1.53 14.93
N ALA A 94 5.27 -1.13 14.42
CA ALA A 94 6.56 -1.51 15.00
C ALA A 94 6.71 -1.02 16.45
N ARG A 95 6.12 0.14 16.80
CA ARG A 95 6.08 0.62 18.17
C ARG A 95 5.13 -0.19 19.06
N ARG A 96 3.94 -0.55 18.58
CA ARG A 96 2.98 -1.37 19.36
C ARG A 96 3.44 -2.82 19.52
N TYR A 97 3.98 -3.43 18.48
CA TYR A 97 4.37 -4.85 18.46
C TYR A 97 5.85 -5.09 18.80
N GLY A 98 6.74 -4.13 18.57
CA GLY A 98 8.16 -4.23 18.92
C GLY A 98 8.42 -4.28 20.43
N VAL A 99 7.53 -3.71 21.23
CA VAL A 99 7.58 -3.80 22.70
C VAL A 99 7.12 -5.18 23.20
N ALA A 100 6.25 -5.88 22.45
CA ALA A 100 5.62 -7.11 22.91
C ALA A 100 6.36 -8.41 22.56
N LYS A 101 7.28 -8.41 21.57
CA LYS A 101 7.86 -9.67 21.03
C LYS A 101 9.39 -9.78 21.05
N GLY A 102 10.13 -8.83 21.62
CA GLY A 102 11.60 -8.87 21.70
C GLY A 102 12.32 -8.85 20.33
N LEU A 103 11.58 -8.61 19.24
CA LEU A 103 12.13 -8.46 17.91
C LEU A 103 12.74 -7.05 17.81
N GLY A 104 14.06 -6.96 17.59
CA GLY A 104 14.75 -5.69 17.28
C GLY A 104 13.89 -4.78 16.38
N ARG A 105 13.63 -3.57 16.87
CA ARG A 105 12.60 -2.62 16.40
C ARG A 105 12.67 -2.34 14.89
N GLU A 106 13.86 -2.44 14.31
CA GLU A 106 14.16 -2.22 12.89
C GLU A 106 13.64 -3.36 12.01
N ASN A 107 13.81 -4.62 12.42
CA ASN A 107 13.36 -5.77 11.64
C ASN A 107 11.84 -5.88 11.63
N ALA A 108 11.18 -5.58 12.76
CA ALA A 108 9.71 -5.57 12.82
C ALA A 108 9.12 -4.50 11.87
N LEU A 109 9.73 -3.32 11.83
CA LEU A 109 9.33 -2.23 10.94
C LEU A 109 9.49 -2.63 9.47
N ALA A 110 10.63 -3.23 9.11
CA ALA A 110 10.87 -3.71 7.76
C ALA A 110 9.83 -4.76 7.33
N VAL A 111 9.54 -5.75 8.17
CA VAL A 111 8.54 -6.79 7.88
C VAL A 111 7.16 -6.19 7.65
N PHE A 112 6.69 -5.29 8.53
CA PHE A 112 5.39 -4.64 8.38
C PHE A 112 5.30 -3.76 7.14
N LYS A 113 6.37 -3.03 6.81
CA LYS A 113 6.44 -2.21 5.60
C LYS A 113 6.32 -3.06 4.33
N HIS A 114 7.02 -4.19 4.28
CA HIS A 114 6.91 -5.12 3.15
C HIS A 114 5.53 -5.79 3.09
N LEU A 115 4.94 -6.15 4.23
CA LEU A 115 3.59 -6.74 4.30
C LEU A 115 2.53 -5.77 3.77
N LEU A 116 2.56 -4.51 4.22
CA LEU A 116 1.68 -3.45 3.72
C LEU A 116 1.90 -3.20 2.23
N CYS A 117 3.15 -3.25 1.76
CA CYS A 117 3.47 -3.11 0.34
C CYS A 117 2.89 -4.24 -0.51
N ILE A 118 2.90 -5.49 -0.01
CA ILE A 118 2.27 -6.64 -0.68
C ILE A 118 0.76 -6.41 -0.79
N VAL A 119 0.09 -6.07 0.32
CA VAL A 119 -1.36 -5.83 0.35
C VAL A 119 -1.73 -4.68 -0.59
N CYS A 120 -1.00 -3.56 -0.54
CA CYS A 120 -1.21 -2.44 -1.45
C CYS A 120 -1.04 -2.87 -2.91
N SER A 121 0.01 -3.62 -3.25
CA SER A 121 0.25 -4.10 -4.62
C SER A 121 -0.88 -5.00 -5.12
N LEU A 122 -1.42 -5.88 -4.27
CA LEU A 122 -2.58 -6.72 -4.57
C LEU A 122 -3.84 -5.87 -4.82
N VAL A 123 -4.08 -4.87 -3.97
CA VAL A 123 -5.21 -3.95 -4.11
C VAL A 123 -5.09 -3.16 -5.42
N PHE A 124 -3.91 -2.61 -5.74
CA PHE A 124 -3.65 -1.94 -7.01
C PHE A 124 -3.93 -2.86 -8.20
N TYR A 125 -3.45 -4.10 -8.16
CA TYR A 125 -3.74 -5.06 -9.23
C TYR A 125 -5.24 -5.30 -9.39
N GLY A 126 -5.99 -5.51 -8.28
CA GLY A 126 -7.44 -5.68 -8.33
C GLY A 126 -8.17 -4.46 -8.90
N LEU A 127 -7.69 -3.26 -8.60
CA LEU A 127 -8.20 -2.02 -9.21
C LEU A 127 -7.92 -1.95 -10.71
N TYR A 128 -6.75 -2.40 -11.16
CA TYR A 128 -6.38 -2.37 -12.57
C TYR A 128 -7.00 -3.52 -13.40
N PHE A 129 -7.24 -4.67 -12.77
CA PHE A 129 -7.80 -5.89 -13.37
C PHE A 129 -8.98 -5.66 -14.33
N PRO A 130 -10.07 -4.96 -13.96
CA PRO A 130 -11.23 -4.81 -14.84
C PRO A 130 -10.94 -4.02 -16.11
N PHE A 131 -10.02 -3.05 -16.04
CA PHE A 131 -9.58 -2.30 -17.22
C PHE A 131 -8.73 -3.21 -18.12
N LEU A 132 -7.73 -3.90 -17.57
CA LEU A 132 -6.85 -4.78 -18.34
C LEU A 132 -7.62 -5.94 -19.00
N ALA A 133 -8.58 -6.52 -18.27
CA ALA A 133 -9.44 -7.57 -18.79
C ALA A 133 -10.33 -7.09 -19.96
N SER A 134 -10.69 -5.80 -19.98
CA SER A 134 -11.48 -5.20 -21.06
C SER A 134 -10.67 -4.98 -22.35
N PHE A 135 -9.34 -4.86 -22.26
CA PHE A 135 -8.47 -4.66 -23.42
C PHE A 135 -8.13 -5.97 -24.12
N HIS A 136 -7.41 -6.85 -23.41
CA HIS A 136 -6.96 -8.11 -23.97
C HIS A 136 -6.56 -9.09 -22.86
N PRO A 137 -6.96 -10.36 -22.92
CA PRO A 137 -6.60 -11.37 -21.91
C PRO A 137 -5.10 -11.50 -21.68
N ALA A 138 -4.29 -11.37 -22.75
CA ALA A 138 -2.83 -11.45 -22.67
C ALA A 138 -2.22 -10.32 -21.83
N VAL A 139 -2.74 -9.09 -21.95
CA VAL A 139 -2.25 -7.93 -21.18
C VAL A 139 -2.52 -8.12 -19.69
N ASN A 140 -3.71 -8.63 -19.36
CA ASN A 140 -4.06 -9.00 -17.99
C ASN A 140 -3.11 -10.09 -17.43
N GLY A 141 -2.82 -11.12 -18.23
CA GLY A 141 -1.89 -12.18 -17.85
C GLY A 141 -0.47 -11.66 -17.56
N ILE A 142 0.06 -10.78 -18.40
CA ILE A 142 1.39 -10.16 -18.18
C ILE A 142 1.40 -9.36 -16.87
N ALA A 143 0.37 -8.53 -16.63
CA ALA A 143 0.28 -7.77 -15.39
C ALA A 143 0.18 -8.67 -14.15
N LEU A 144 -0.58 -9.77 -14.23
CA LEU A 144 -0.66 -10.77 -13.17
C LEU A 144 0.71 -11.36 -12.87
N ILE A 145 1.47 -11.75 -13.91
CA ILE A 145 2.82 -12.30 -13.76
C ILE A 145 3.74 -11.27 -13.08
N VAL A 146 3.71 -10.01 -13.50
CA VAL A 146 4.52 -8.94 -12.88
C VAL A 146 4.19 -8.79 -11.40
N VAL A 147 2.90 -8.75 -11.03
CA VAL A 147 2.46 -8.63 -9.64
C VAL A 147 2.83 -9.86 -8.82
N LEU A 148 2.73 -11.05 -9.41
CA LEU A 148 3.12 -12.30 -8.77
C LEU A 148 4.62 -12.31 -8.46
N VAL A 149 5.45 -11.93 -9.43
CA VAL A 149 6.91 -11.80 -9.26
C VAL A 149 7.24 -10.75 -8.19
N LEU A 150 6.56 -9.60 -8.20
CA LEU A 150 6.77 -8.53 -7.23
C LEU A 150 6.41 -8.99 -5.80
N THR A 151 5.28 -9.69 -5.67
CA THR A 151 4.81 -10.25 -4.40
C THR A 151 5.78 -11.31 -3.89
N PHE A 152 6.24 -12.21 -4.77
CA PHE A 152 7.23 -13.23 -4.44
C PHE A 152 8.55 -12.61 -3.98
N PHE A 153 9.04 -11.58 -4.66
CA PHE A 153 10.26 -10.87 -4.28
C PHE A 153 10.13 -10.18 -2.91
N LEU A 154 8.98 -9.55 -2.63
CA LEU A 154 8.70 -8.94 -1.32
C LEU A 154 8.61 -9.99 -0.21
N LEU A 155 7.99 -11.14 -0.48
CA LEU A 155 7.95 -12.29 0.43
C LEU A 155 9.34 -12.82 0.74
N LEU A 156 10.19 -12.99 -0.28
CA LEU A 156 11.59 -13.40 -0.08
C LEU A 156 12.36 -12.42 0.80
N LYS A 157 12.16 -11.11 0.62
CA LYS A 157 12.76 -10.10 1.50
C LYS A 157 12.28 -10.24 2.95
N VAL A 158 10.98 -10.42 3.17
CA VAL A 158 10.44 -10.66 4.51
C VAL A 158 11.05 -11.91 5.13
N PHE A 159 11.12 -13.00 4.37
CA PHE A 159 11.67 -14.27 4.83
C PHE A 159 13.16 -14.17 5.14
N SER A 160 13.95 -13.49 4.32
CA SER A 160 15.38 -13.27 4.56
C SER A 160 15.65 -12.45 5.82
N ILE A 161 14.77 -11.52 6.18
CA ILE A 161 14.87 -10.73 7.42
C ILE A 161 14.47 -11.57 8.65
N LEU A 162 13.54 -12.51 8.47
CA LEU A 162 13.05 -13.39 9.55
C LEU A 162 13.95 -14.60 9.79
N SER A 163 14.60 -15.11 8.74
CA SER A 163 15.45 -16.31 8.74
C SER A 163 16.53 -16.33 9.82
N PRO A 164 17.36 -15.28 10.04
CA PRO A 164 18.39 -15.32 11.07
C PRO A 164 17.81 -15.45 12.49
N LYS A 165 16.65 -14.84 12.74
CA LYS A 165 15.95 -14.93 14.03
C LYS A 165 15.28 -16.28 14.25
N PHE A 166 14.79 -16.91 13.19
CA PHE A 166 14.23 -18.25 13.26
C PHE A 166 15.31 -19.28 13.61
N LEU A 167 16.52 -19.10 13.05
CA LEU A 167 17.69 -19.93 13.37
C LEU A 167 18.17 -19.74 14.81
N GLU A 168 18.21 -18.50 15.33
CA GLU A 168 18.51 -18.26 16.75
C GLU A 168 17.50 -18.90 17.70
N TRP A 169 16.20 -18.89 17.33
CA TRP A 169 15.16 -19.50 18.15
C TRP A 169 15.28 -21.03 18.17
N LEU A 170 15.58 -21.64 17.03
CA LEU A 170 15.85 -23.09 16.93
C LEU A 170 17.14 -23.50 17.64
N ALA A 171 18.19 -22.66 17.61
CA ALA A 171 19.44 -22.94 18.31
C ALA A 171 19.32 -22.81 19.84
N LYS A 172 18.27 -22.17 20.34
CA LYS A 172 17.98 -22.02 21.78
C LYS A 172 17.03 -23.09 22.34
N SER A 173 16.41 -23.90 21.47
CA SER A 173 15.53 -25.00 21.84
C SER A 173 16.23 -26.34 21.76
#